data_AF-A0A831QN72-F1
#
_entry.id   AF-A0A831QN72-F1
#
_cell.length_a   1.000
_cell.length_b   1.000
_cell.length_c   1.000
_cell.angle_alpha   90.00
_cell.angle_beta   90.00
_cell.angle_gamma   90.00
#
_symmetry.space_group_name_H-M   'P 1'
#
loop_
_entity.id
_entity.type
_entity.pdbx_description
1 polymer ?
#
loop_
_entity_poly.entity_id
_entity_poly.type
_entity_poly.pdbx_seq_one_letter_code
_entity_poly.pdbx_strand_id
1 'polypeptide(L)'
;MKFKHIYLLLSILGICYTWYYNIQWFQTVEDPTFSNFLNDAQANFAGKSIGADLSVVVLTFFVFMVSESLKLKTKYWWVLIPLTFLVAIAFTLPLFLYMRANRLEQNNVFQ
;
A
#
# COMPACT_ATOMS: atom_id res chain seq x y z
N MET A 1 12.31 14.23 -10.95
CA MET A 1 10.91 14.59 -10.65
C MET A 1 10.80 15.10 -9.21
N LYS A 2 10.45 16.38 -9.03
CA LYS A 2 10.33 17.04 -7.71
C LYS A 2 9.40 16.31 -6.72
N PHE A 3 8.43 15.53 -7.23
CA PHE A 3 7.39 14.85 -6.45
C PHE A 3 7.84 13.60 -5.67
N LYS A 4 9.06 13.07 -5.86
CA LYS A 4 9.46 11.81 -5.20
C LYS A 4 9.41 11.88 -3.66
N HIS A 5 9.81 13.02 -3.09
CA HIS A 5 9.78 13.21 -1.63
C HIS A 5 8.35 13.26 -1.09
N ILE A 6 7.39 13.75 -1.89
CA ILE A 6 5.97 13.73 -1.52
C ILE A 6 5.48 12.29 -1.42
N TYR A 7 5.87 11.41 -2.35
CA TYR A 7 5.51 9.99 -2.26
C TYR A 7 6.11 9.30 -1.03
N LEU A 8 7.35 9.65 -0.66
CA LEU A 8 7.96 9.13 0.55
C LEU A 8 7.22 9.61 1.81
N LEU A 9 6.87 10.90 1.88
CA LEU A 9 6.08 11.46 2.98
C LEU A 9 4.69 10.80 3.07
N LEU A 10 4.01 10.64 1.94
CA LEU A 10 2.71 9.95 1.88
C LEU A 10 2.81 8.49 2.30
N SER A 11 3.92 7.81 1.99
CA SER A 11 4.17 6.45 2.46
C SER A 11 4.24 6.41 3.99
N ILE A 12 5.04 7.30 4.60
CA ILE A 12 5.17 7.42 6.05
C ILE A 12 3.81 7.75 6.69
N LEU A 13 3.06 8.69 6.13
CA LEU A 13 1.71 9.01 6.61
C LEU A 13 0.77 7.81 6.50
N GLY A 14 0.85 7.06 5.40
CA GLY A 14 0.04 5.86 5.16
C GLY A 14 0.26 4.81 6.24
N ILE A 15 1.51 4.46 6.55
CA ILE A 15 1.81 3.48 7.61
C ILE A 15 1.40 3.99 8.99
N CYS A 16 1.69 5.25 9.32
CA CYS A 16 1.32 5.81 10.62
C CYS A 16 -0.20 5.81 10.81
N TYR A 17 -0.95 6.22 9.80
CA TYR A 17 -2.40 6.32 9.87
C TYR A 17 -3.06 4.94 9.97
N THR A 18 -2.69 3.99 9.11
CA THR A 18 -3.34 2.66 9.12
C THR A 18 -2.97 1.87 10.37
N TRP A 19 -1.71 1.93 10.81
CA TRP A 19 -1.31 1.23 12.03
C TRP A 19 -1.85 1.88 13.29
N TYR A 20 -2.07 3.19 13.31
CA TYR A 20 -2.73 3.85 14.44
C TYR A 20 -4.09 3.19 14.73
N TYR A 21 -4.97 3.07 13.72
CA TYR A 21 -6.28 2.43 13.90
C TYR A 21 -6.19 0.93 14.15
N ASN A 22 -5.28 0.21 13.49
CA ASN A 22 -5.09 -1.22 13.76
C ASN A 22 -4.67 -1.46 15.23
N ILE A 23 -3.73 -0.66 15.76
CA ILE A 23 -3.28 -0.75 17.15
C ILE A 23 -4.43 -0.42 18.11
N GLN A 24 -5.21 0.62 17.83
CA GLN A 24 -6.39 0.95 18.65
C GLN A 24 -7.41 -0.19 18.67
N TRP A 25 -7.68 -0.81 17.51
CA TRP A 25 -8.55 -1.99 17.45
C TRP A 25 -7.97 -3.14 18.30
N PHE A 26 -6.69 -3.50 18.10
CA PHE A 26 -6.03 -4.56 18.87
C PHE A 26 -6.03 -4.34 20.40
N GLN A 27 -6.11 -3.09 20.86
CA GLN A 27 -6.16 -2.75 22.28
C GLN A 27 -7.58 -2.73 22.87
N THR A 28 -8.62 -2.70 22.04
CA THR A 28 -10.01 -2.49 22.46
C THR A 28 -10.88 -3.74 22.38
N VAL A 29 -10.54 -4.70 21.52
CA VAL A 29 -11.26 -5.97 21.42
C VAL A 29 -10.73 -7.03 22.39
N GLU A 30 -11.63 -7.84 22.94
CA GLU A 30 -11.29 -8.93 23.87
C GLU A 30 -10.48 -10.05 23.19
N ASP A 31 -10.84 -10.41 21.95
CA ASP A 31 -10.18 -11.46 21.17
C ASP A 31 -9.55 -10.90 19.86
N PRO A 32 -8.30 -10.41 19.92
CA PRO A 32 -7.59 -9.79 18.80
C PRO A 32 -7.10 -10.81 17.75
N THR A 33 -8.02 -11.51 17.10
CA THR A 33 -7.69 -12.43 16.00
C THR A 33 -7.89 -11.76 14.63
N PHE A 34 -7.11 -12.21 13.63
CA PHE A 34 -7.26 -11.70 12.25
C PHE A 34 -8.67 -11.95 11.68
N SER A 35 -9.31 -13.06 12.07
CA SER A 35 -10.69 -13.34 11.63
C SER A 35 -11.69 -12.36 12.23
N ASN A 36 -11.53 -11.99 13.50
CA ASN A 36 -12.40 -11.01 14.16
C ASN A 36 -12.21 -9.62 13.56
N PHE A 37 -10.98 -9.23 13.23
CA PHE A 37 -10.71 -7.99 12.53
C PHE A 37 -11.47 -7.90 11.20
N LEU A 38 -11.44 -8.99 10.41
CA LEU A 38 -12.17 -9.04 9.13
C LEU A 38 -13.69 -9.07 9.30
N ASN A 39 -14.20 -9.69 10.36
CA ASN A 39 -15.62 -9.68 10.69
C ASN A 39 -16.08 -8.27 11.03
N ASP A 40 -15.34 -7.55 11.88
CA ASP A 40 -15.64 -6.17 12.27
C ASP A 40 -15.54 -5.22 11.08
N ALA A 41 -14.47 -5.35 10.27
CA ALA A 41 -14.28 -4.55 9.06
C ALA A 41 -15.42 -4.74 8.03
N GLN A 42 -16.13 -5.86 8.07
CA GLN A 42 -17.24 -6.19 7.17
C GLN A 42 -18.60 -6.29 7.87
N ALA A 43 -18.73 -5.75 9.08
CA ALA A 43 -19.93 -5.88 9.91
C ALA A 43 -21.18 -5.24 9.27
N ASN A 44 -21.02 -4.26 8.39
CA ASN A 44 -22.12 -3.55 7.75
C ASN A 44 -21.87 -3.33 6.24
N PHE A 45 -22.92 -2.91 5.51
CA PHE A 45 -22.85 -2.68 4.07
C PHE A 45 -21.84 -1.58 3.67
N ALA A 46 -21.65 -0.55 4.50
CA ALA A 46 -20.68 0.50 4.24
C ALA A 46 -19.24 -0.03 4.28
N GLY A 47 -18.90 -0.84 5.30
CA GLY A 47 -17.60 -1.50 5.43
C GLY A 47 -17.33 -2.46 4.27
N LYS A 48 -18.34 -3.25 3.86
CA LYS A 48 -18.25 -4.10 2.67
C LYS A 48 -18.01 -3.31 1.39
N SER A 49 -18.69 -2.17 1.22
CA SER A 49 -18.48 -1.28 0.06
C SER A 49 -17.05 -0.74 0.02
N ILE A 50 -16.54 -0.24 1.16
CA ILE A 50 -15.16 0.26 1.28
C ILE A 50 -14.15 -0.86 0.99
N GLY A 51 -14.39 -2.06 1.50
CA GLY A 51 -13.54 -3.23 1.24
C GLY A 51 -13.54 -3.64 -0.24
N ALA A 52 -14.69 -3.58 -0.91
CA ALA A 52 -14.80 -3.85 -2.34
C ALA A 52 -14.04 -2.80 -3.17
N ASP A 53 -14.23 -1.51 -2.88
CA ASP A 53 -13.51 -0.42 -3.53
C ASP A 53 -12.00 -0.57 -3.37
N LEU A 54 -11.55 -0.86 -2.14
CA LEU A 54 -10.14 -1.10 -1.82
C LEU A 54 -9.57 -2.29 -2.59
N SER A 55 -10.34 -3.38 -2.72
CA SER A 55 -9.92 -4.59 -3.43
C SER A 55 -9.66 -4.30 -4.92
N VAL A 56 -10.55 -3.55 -5.57
CA VAL A 56 -10.37 -3.14 -6.97
C VAL A 56 -9.13 -2.25 -7.13
N VAL A 57 -8.89 -1.32 -6.19
CA VAL A 57 -7.69 -0.47 -6.17
C VAL A 57 -6.42 -1.31 -6.00
N VAL A 58 -6.41 -2.30 -5.10
CA VAL A 58 -5.25 -3.19 -4.87
C VAL A 58 -4.92 -4.00 -6.12
N LEU A 59 -5.93 -4.60 -6.77
CA LEU A 59 -5.73 -5.35 -8.01
C LEU A 59 -5.16 -4.46 -9.11
N THR A 60 -5.75 -3.27 -9.28
CA THR A 60 -5.27 -2.27 -10.26
C THR A 60 -3.82 -1.87 -9.97
N PHE A 61 -3.50 -1.63 -8.68
CA PHE A 61 -2.16 -1.30 -8.24
C PHE A 61 -1.17 -2.43 -8.55
N PHE A 62 -1.52 -3.70 -8.33
CA PHE A 62 -0.63 -4.81 -8.65
C PHE A 62 -0.35 -4.94 -10.14
N VAL A 63 -1.37 -4.81 -11.00
CA VAL A 63 -1.19 -4.82 -12.46
C VAL A 63 -0.25 -3.68 -12.89
N PHE A 64 -0.49 -2.47 -12.38
CA PHE A 64 0.35 -1.31 -12.65
C PHE A 64 1.78 -1.48 -12.14
N MET A 65 1.93 -1.93 -10.90
CA MET A 65 3.22 -2.14 -10.24
C MET A 65 4.07 -3.16 -10.98
N VAL A 66 3.50 -4.32 -11.34
CA VAL A 66 4.22 -5.38 -12.05
C VAL A 66 4.64 -4.89 -13.43
N SER A 67 3.70 -4.33 -14.20
CA SER A 67 3.99 -3.88 -15.58
C SER A 67 5.09 -2.82 -15.62
N GLU A 68 5.06 -1.82 -14.73
CA GLU A 68 6.10 -0.78 -14.68
C GLU A 68 7.42 -1.29 -14.09
N SER A 69 7.38 -2.17 -13.09
CA SER A 69 8.60 -2.74 -12.49
C SER A 69 9.40 -3.58 -13.48
N LEU A 70 8.69 -4.36 -14.33
CA LEU A 70 9.30 -5.15 -15.39
C LEU A 70 9.94 -4.25 -16.47
N LYS A 71 9.23 -3.22 -16.93
CA LYS A 71 9.76 -2.26 -17.93
C LYS A 71 11.00 -1.53 -17.42
N LEU A 72 10.97 -1.06 -16.18
CA LEU A 72 12.05 -0.25 -15.60
C LEU A 72 13.18 -1.09 -14.97
N LYS A 73 13.03 -2.43 -14.94
CA LYS A 73 13.93 -3.38 -14.26
C LYS A 73 14.21 -2.96 -12.82
N THR A 74 13.17 -2.50 -12.13
CA THR A 74 13.25 -2.07 -10.72
C THR A 74 13.59 -3.29 -9.87
N LYS A 75 14.54 -3.18 -8.92
CA LYS A 75 14.86 -4.29 -7.99
C LYS A 75 13.88 -4.29 -6.82
N TYR A 76 13.66 -5.47 -6.21
CA TYR A 76 12.85 -5.67 -4.99
C TYR A 76 11.36 -5.28 -5.07
N TRP A 77 10.80 -5.07 -6.27
CA TRP A 77 9.38 -4.72 -6.44
C TRP A 77 8.43 -5.78 -5.84
N TRP A 78 8.82 -7.05 -5.88
CA TRP A 78 8.02 -8.17 -5.36
C TRP A 78 7.80 -8.11 -3.85
N VAL A 79 8.68 -7.42 -3.10
CA VAL A 79 8.57 -7.24 -1.64
C VAL A 79 7.35 -6.37 -1.29
N LEU A 80 6.91 -5.50 -2.20
CA LEU A 80 5.73 -4.65 -1.98
C LEU A 80 4.42 -5.45 -1.97
N ILE A 81 4.38 -6.65 -2.56
CA ILE A 81 3.19 -7.52 -2.53
C ILE A 81 2.87 -7.94 -1.09
N PRO A 82 3.74 -8.67 -0.35
CA PRO A 82 3.45 -9.05 1.03
C PRO A 82 3.29 -7.82 1.94
N LEU A 83 4.04 -6.73 1.72
CA LEU A 83 3.84 -5.51 2.51
C LEU A 83 2.45 -4.88 2.32
N THR A 84 1.81 -5.06 1.16
CA THR A 84 0.47 -4.50 0.92
C THR A 84 -0.56 -5.15 1.84
N PHE A 85 -0.39 -6.45 2.13
CA PHE A 85 -1.26 -7.21 3.03
C PHE A 85 -0.85 -7.08 4.50
N LEU A 86 0.46 -7.02 4.80
CA LEU A 86 0.96 -6.93 6.17
C LEU A 86 0.88 -5.52 6.76
N VAL A 87 0.98 -4.48 5.92
CA VAL A 87 1.03 -3.08 6.37
C VAL A 87 -0.22 -2.34 5.94
N ALA A 88 -0.32 -2.00 4.65
CA ALA A 88 -1.47 -1.41 3.97
C ALA A 88 -1.07 -0.94 2.56
N ILE A 89 -2.04 -0.89 1.65
CA ILE A 89 -1.85 -0.23 0.34
C ILE A 89 -1.53 1.26 0.46
N ALA A 90 -2.06 1.93 1.48
CA ALA A 90 -1.77 3.34 1.75
C ALA A 90 -0.27 3.62 1.94
N PHE A 91 0.49 2.64 2.41
CA PHE A 91 1.95 2.70 2.53
C PHE A 91 2.65 2.25 1.23
N THR A 92 2.25 1.11 0.66
CA THR A 92 2.98 0.46 -0.44
C THR A 92 2.82 1.17 -1.77
N LEU A 93 1.67 1.78 -2.06
CA LEU A 93 1.45 2.51 -3.31
C LEU A 93 2.37 3.76 -3.40
N PRO A 94 2.40 4.67 -2.40
CA PRO A 94 3.34 5.79 -2.45
C PRO A 94 4.81 5.33 -2.45
N LEU A 95 5.15 4.28 -1.69
CA LEU A 95 6.51 3.72 -1.71
C LEU A 95 6.90 3.23 -3.12
N PHE A 96 5.98 2.53 -3.80
CA PHE A 96 6.19 2.11 -5.18
C PHE A 96 6.43 3.32 -6.10
N LEU A 97 5.60 4.36 -5.99
CA LEU A 97 5.74 5.57 -6.80
C LEU A 97 7.08 6.27 -6.57
N TYR A 98 7.58 6.26 -5.32
CA TYR A 98 8.93 6.74 -4.99
C TYR A 98 10.02 5.91 -5.68
N MET A 99 9.96 4.58 -5.57
CA MET A 99 10.91 3.67 -6.24
C MET A 99 10.90 3.86 -7.77
N ARG A 100 9.71 3.96 -8.35
CA ARG A 100 9.50 4.21 -9.78
C ARG A 100 10.09 5.55 -10.21
N ALA A 101 9.85 6.63 -9.45
CA ALA A 101 10.39 7.96 -9.75
C ALA A 101 11.93 7.97 -9.75
N ASN A 102 12.56 7.31 -8.77
CA ASN A 102 14.02 7.17 -8.72
C ASN A 102 14.56 6.41 -9.94
N ARG A 103 13.86 5.36 -10.38
CA ARG A 103 14.32 4.56 -11.52
C ARG A 103 14.20 5.32 -12.84
N LEU A 104 13.13 6.10 -13.01
CA LEU A 104 12.96 6.99 -14.16
C LEU A 104 14.04 8.08 -14.21
N GLU A 105 14.38 8.68 -13.07
CA GLU A 105 15.49 9.65 -12.99
C GLU A 105 16.82 9.02 -13.42
N GLN A 106 17.13 7.82 -12.94
CA GLN A 106 18.35 7.11 -13.33
C GLN A 106 18.39 6.85 -14.83
N ASN A 107 17.31 6.33 -15.42
CA ASN A 107 17.26 6.03 -16.85
C ASN A 107 17.39 7.29 -17.73
N ASN A 108 16.83 8.44 -17.31
CA ASN A 108 16.97 9.71 -18.03
C ASN A 108 18.38 10.32 -17.95
N VAL A 109 19.19 9.94 -16.96
CA VAL A 109 20.58 10.39 -16.84
C VAL A 109 21.51 9.62 -17.79
N PHE A 110 21.09 8.44 -18.26
CA PHE A 110 21.83 7.60 -19.20
C PHE A 110 21.31 7.71 -20.65
N GLN A 111 20.44 8.67 -20.94
CA GLN A 111 20.04 9.08 -22.31
C GLN A 111 20.68 10.42 -22.65
#